data_AF-A0A6C0LBQ2-F1
#
_entry.id   AF-A0A6C0LBQ2-F1
#
_cell.length_a   1.000
_cell.length_b   1.000
_cell.length_c   1.000
_cell.angle_alpha   90.00
_cell.angle_beta   90.00
_cell.angle_gamma   90.00
#
_symmetry.space_group_name_H-M   'P 1'
#
loop_
_entity.id
_entity.type
_entity.pdbx_description
1 polymer ?
#
loop_
_entity_poly.entity_id
_entity_poly.type
_entity_poly.pdbx_seq_one_letter_code
_entity_poly.pdbx_strand_id
1 'polypeptide(L)'
;MSSNKKRNNASNDSTVCNKKAHTDGTPDFLSDGLDNKAIHDIVQDIMAILHENKGKCPHSATVENISKEDKFKFFIERYPMLFDMVTKEAGFEYSSLEYFLSMRDEIIKQRITSEEASKQVGQVWFDKYYKK
;
A
#
# COMPACT_ATOMS: atom_id res chain seq x y z
N MET A 1 -52.34 34.74 -11.20
CA MET A 1 -51.20 35.09 -12.08
C MET A 1 -50.05 35.47 -11.17
N SER A 2 -49.09 34.56 -10.98
CA SER A 2 -47.71 34.69 -11.53
C SER A 2 -46.92 35.79 -10.79
N SER A 3 -45.80 35.59 -10.09
CA SER A 3 -44.67 34.67 -10.24
C SER A 3 -43.81 34.79 -8.95
N ASN A 4 -43.25 33.70 -8.40
CA ASN A 4 -41.83 33.29 -8.48
C ASN A 4 -40.81 34.39 -8.12
N LYS A 5 -39.65 34.19 -7.47
CA LYS A 5 -38.87 33.01 -7.05
C LYS A 5 -37.55 33.56 -6.48
N LYS A 6 -37.01 32.87 -5.46
CA LYS A 6 -35.60 32.79 -4.99
C LYS A 6 -34.69 34.03 -5.13
N ARG A 7 -34.25 34.55 -3.98
CA ARG A 7 -32.96 35.27 -3.84
C ARG A 7 -31.83 34.24 -3.76
N ASN A 8 -30.81 34.42 -4.58
CA ASN A 8 -29.53 33.69 -4.58
C ASN A 8 -28.39 34.71 -4.56
N ASN A 9 -27.24 34.26 -4.05
CA ASN A 9 -25.88 34.78 -4.21
C ASN A 9 -25.40 35.97 -3.37
N ALA A 10 -24.54 35.64 -2.40
CA ALA A 10 -23.22 36.25 -2.19
C ALA A 10 -22.35 35.14 -1.56
N SER A 11 -21.31 34.67 -2.26
CA SER A 11 -19.89 34.98 -1.97
C SER A 11 -19.37 34.18 -0.76
N ASN A 12 -18.21 33.55 -0.73
CA ASN A 12 -17.01 33.66 -1.52
C ASN A 12 -16.10 32.47 -1.14
N ASP A 13 -15.18 32.15 -2.04
CA ASP A 13 -13.79 31.79 -1.68
C ASP A 13 -13.53 30.44 -0.98
N SER A 14 -13.10 29.44 -1.76
CA SER A 14 -11.71 28.95 -1.67
C SER A 14 -11.55 27.65 -2.47
N THR A 15 -10.79 27.79 -3.55
CA THR A 15 -9.73 26.85 -3.93
C THR A 15 -10.17 25.46 -4.42
N VAL A 16 -10.37 25.43 -5.73
CA VAL A 16 -9.98 24.35 -6.64
C VAL A 16 -8.75 23.60 -6.12
N CYS A 17 -8.94 22.38 -5.62
CA CYS A 17 -7.86 21.39 -5.51
C CYS A 17 -8.00 20.34 -6.62
N ASN A 18 -8.09 20.79 -7.87
CA ASN A 18 -7.57 20.01 -9.00
C ASN A 18 -6.04 20.17 -8.99
N LYS A 19 -5.36 19.55 -8.03
CA LYS A 19 -3.94 19.25 -8.20
C LYS A 19 -3.86 18.04 -9.13
N LYS A 20 -3.95 18.30 -10.43
CA LYS A 20 -3.27 17.47 -11.42
C LYS A 20 -1.79 17.55 -11.07
N ALA A 21 -1.28 16.56 -10.35
CA ALA A 21 0.15 16.41 -10.15
C ALA A 21 0.76 16.03 -11.50
N HIS A 22 1.16 17.05 -12.26
CA HIS A 22 2.21 16.89 -13.25
C HIS A 22 3.50 16.79 -12.46
N THR A 23 4.08 15.60 -12.37
CA THR A 23 5.45 15.41 -11.93
C THR A 23 6.16 14.60 -13.00
N ASP A 24 6.89 15.32 -13.86
CA ASP A 24 8.01 14.80 -14.67
C ASP A 24 9.20 14.41 -13.75
N GLY A 25 8.91 13.67 -12.69
CA GLY A 25 9.87 13.24 -11.69
C GLY A 25 9.50 11.83 -11.27
N THR A 26 10.49 10.95 -11.23
CA THR A 26 10.39 9.59 -10.71
C THR A 26 9.46 9.54 -9.49
N PRO A 27 8.45 8.65 -9.48
CA PRO A 27 7.51 8.55 -8.38
C PRO A 27 8.20 8.51 -7.01
N ASP A 28 7.62 9.15 -6.00
CA ASP A 28 8.20 9.32 -4.66
C ASP A 28 8.64 7.99 -4.00
N PHE A 29 7.93 6.89 -4.31
CA PHE A 29 8.26 5.54 -3.84
C PHE A 29 9.38 4.83 -4.62
N LEU A 30 9.93 5.44 -5.68
CA LEU A 30 11.15 5.03 -6.38
C LEU A 30 12.38 5.79 -5.88
N SER A 31 12.21 7.06 -5.48
CA SER A 31 13.31 7.87 -4.91
C SER A 31 13.73 7.42 -3.51
N ASP A 32 12.84 6.72 -2.81
CA ASP A 32 13.01 6.40 -1.38
C ASP A 32 13.73 5.07 -1.08
N GLY A 33 14.11 4.26 -2.09
CA GLY A 33 15.22 3.29 -1.95
C GLY A 33 14.93 1.78 -1.87
N LEU A 34 13.68 1.31 -1.96
CA LEU A 34 13.37 -0.14 -2.02
C LEU A 34 12.81 -0.51 -3.40
N ASP A 35 13.58 -1.16 -4.27
CA ASP A 35 13.10 -1.66 -5.56
C ASP A 35 12.19 -2.91 -5.39
N ASN A 36 11.52 -3.32 -6.46
CA ASN A 36 10.60 -4.47 -6.39
C ASN A 36 11.31 -5.74 -5.92
N LYS A 37 12.58 -5.88 -6.32
CA LYS A 37 13.43 -6.98 -5.89
C LYS A 37 13.70 -6.93 -4.40
N ALA A 38 14.11 -5.81 -3.82
CA ALA A 38 14.38 -5.70 -2.40
C ALA A 38 13.12 -5.90 -1.55
N ILE A 39 11.96 -5.40 -2.00
CA ILE A 39 10.67 -5.69 -1.34
C ILE A 39 10.41 -7.20 -1.32
N HIS A 40 10.58 -7.85 -2.47
CA HIS A 40 10.39 -9.30 -2.58
C HIS A 40 11.36 -10.09 -1.71
N ASP A 41 12.64 -9.73 -1.72
CA ASP A 41 13.69 -10.37 -0.91
C ASP A 41 13.41 -10.22 0.59
N ILE A 42 12.99 -9.03 1.05
CA ILE A 42 12.59 -8.81 2.45
C ILE A 42 11.38 -9.67 2.84
N VAL A 43 10.38 -9.74 1.97
CA VAL A 43 9.20 -10.58 2.22
C VAL A 43 9.58 -12.06 2.30
N GLN A 44 10.48 -12.52 1.43
CA GLN A 44 11.02 -13.87 1.48
C GLN A 44 11.76 -14.16 2.79
N ASP A 45 12.60 -13.24 3.23
CA ASP A 45 13.33 -13.34 4.50
C ASP A 45 12.37 -13.48 5.68
N ILE A 46 11.36 -12.60 5.77
CA ILE A 46 10.36 -12.65 6.86
C ILE A 46 9.62 -13.99 6.85
N MET A 47 9.21 -14.46 5.67
CA MET A 47 8.53 -15.75 5.52
C MET A 47 9.41 -16.93 5.91
N ALA A 48 10.70 -16.90 5.54
CA ALA A 48 11.66 -17.93 5.92
C ALA A 48 11.83 -17.97 7.43
N ILE A 49 11.99 -16.81 8.08
CA ILE A 49 12.09 -16.71 9.55
C ILE A 49 10.84 -17.28 10.22
N LEU A 50 9.63 -16.90 9.75
CA LEU A 50 8.38 -17.42 10.30
C LEU A 50 8.27 -18.94 10.13
N HIS A 51 8.68 -19.46 8.97
CA HIS A 51 8.62 -20.89 8.69
C HIS A 51 9.64 -21.69 9.52
N GLU A 52 10.86 -21.19 9.70
CA GLU A 52 11.92 -21.81 10.51
C GLU A 52 11.60 -21.82 12.00
N ASN A 53 10.85 -20.83 12.48
CA ASN A 53 10.43 -20.70 13.86
C ASN A 53 9.07 -21.37 14.15
N LYS A 54 8.40 -21.87 13.11
CA LYS A 54 7.12 -22.57 13.24
C LYS A 54 7.25 -23.78 14.17
N GLY A 55 6.55 -23.75 15.29
CA GLY A 55 6.57 -24.80 16.31
C GLY A 55 7.72 -24.73 17.31
N LYS A 56 8.65 -23.77 17.18
CA LYS A 56 9.73 -23.53 18.16
C LYS A 56 9.36 -22.45 19.17
N CYS A 57 8.66 -21.41 18.73
CA CYS A 57 8.24 -20.29 19.55
C CYS A 57 6.84 -19.80 19.14
N PRO A 58 6.16 -19.03 20.00
CA PRO A 58 4.90 -18.40 19.64
C PRO A 58 5.07 -17.49 18.42
N HIS A 59 4.09 -17.52 17.53
CA HIS A 59 4.10 -16.70 16.31
C HIS A 59 4.26 -15.21 16.64
N SER A 60 3.50 -14.71 17.63
CA SER A 60 3.59 -13.32 18.10
C SER A 60 5.01 -12.91 18.54
N ALA A 61 5.72 -13.80 19.25
CA ALA A 61 7.09 -13.55 19.67
C ALA A 61 8.05 -13.48 18.46
N THR A 62 7.83 -14.32 17.45
CA THR A 62 8.62 -14.29 16.22
C THR A 62 8.39 -12.99 15.46
N VAL A 63 7.13 -12.56 15.30
CA VAL A 63 6.78 -11.29 14.66
C VAL A 63 7.38 -10.09 15.41
N GLU A 64 7.37 -10.12 16.75
CA GLU A 64 7.98 -9.08 17.57
C GLU A 64 9.51 -9.02 17.43
N ASN A 65 10.17 -10.17 17.26
CA ASN A 65 11.60 -10.21 16.99
C ASN A 65 11.91 -9.59 15.63
N ILE A 66 11.15 -9.98 14.59
CA ILE A 66 11.27 -9.42 13.24
C ILE A 66 11.03 -7.91 13.28
N SER A 67 10.04 -7.42 14.03
CA SER A 67 9.76 -5.97 14.09
C SER A 67 10.84 -5.14 14.78
N LYS A 68 11.69 -5.78 15.60
CA LYS A 68 12.83 -5.15 16.27
C LYS A 68 14.11 -5.19 15.44
N GLU A 69 14.16 -5.96 14.36
CA GLU A 69 15.36 -6.03 13.52
C GLU A 69 15.49 -4.78 12.63
N ASP A 70 16.65 -4.12 12.72
CA ASP A 70 16.93 -2.89 11.96
C ASP A 70 16.80 -3.09 10.45
N LYS A 71 17.08 -4.30 9.94
CA LYS A 71 16.93 -4.62 8.51
C LYS A 71 15.50 -4.52 8.00
N PHE A 72 14.51 -4.72 8.87
CA PHE A 72 13.09 -4.66 8.50
C PHE A 72 12.43 -3.34 8.88
N LYS A 73 13.07 -2.52 9.71
CA LYS A 73 12.50 -1.27 10.21
C LYS A 73 12.04 -0.33 9.09
N PHE A 74 12.88 -0.12 8.09
CA PHE A 74 12.54 0.72 6.93
C PHE A 74 11.34 0.16 6.14
N PHE A 75 11.30 -1.16 5.98
CA PHE A 75 10.19 -1.85 5.32
C PHE A 75 8.89 -1.75 6.11
N ILE A 76 8.94 -1.89 7.44
CA ILE A 76 7.77 -1.80 8.33
C ILE A 76 7.22 -0.37 8.34
N GLU A 77 8.08 0.63 8.41
CA GLU A 77 7.69 2.04 8.40
C GLU A 77 7.06 2.43 7.06
N ARG A 78 7.59 1.94 5.93
CA ARG A 78 7.08 2.26 4.59
C ARG A 78 5.90 1.41 4.14
N TYR A 79 5.87 0.14 4.52
CA TYR A 79 4.86 -0.83 4.10
C TYR A 79 4.24 -1.57 5.29
N PRO A 80 3.64 -0.86 6.26
CA PRO A 80 3.10 -1.47 7.47
C PRO A 80 2.00 -2.51 7.17
N MET A 81 1.17 -2.25 6.16
CA MET A 81 0.13 -3.20 5.73
C MET A 81 0.71 -4.45 5.08
N LEU A 82 1.82 -4.31 4.33
CA LEU A 82 2.46 -5.46 3.70
C LEU A 82 3.13 -6.33 4.77
N PHE A 83 3.79 -5.71 5.75
CA PHE A 83 4.32 -6.41 6.91
C PHE A 83 3.23 -7.18 7.68
N ASP A 84 2.08 -6.55 7.96
CA ASP A 84 0.93 -7.21 8.60
C ASP A 84 0.40 -8.37 7.74
N MET A 85 0.37 -8.23 6.41
CA MET A 85 -0.01 -9.34 5.52
C MET A 85 0.97 -10.52 5.63
N VAL A 86 2.28 -10.26 5.55
CA VAL A 86 3.33 -11.30 5.58
C VAL A 86 3.36 -12.01 6.92
N THR A 87 3.08 -11.29 7.99
CA THR A 87 3.13 -11.81 9.36
C THR A 87 1.81 -12.38 9.87
N LYS A 88 0.78 -12.54 9.03
CA LYS A 88 -0.48 -13.19 9.45
C LYS A 88 -0.34 -14.69 9.61
N GLU A 89 -0.80 -15.22 10.75
CA GLU A 89 -0.85 -16.68 11.02
C GLU A 89 -1.67 -17.46 10.00
N ALA A 90 -2.71 -16.83 9.43
CA ALA A 90 -3.57 -17.43 8.41
C ALA A 90 -2.85 -17.77 7.11
N GLY A 91 -1.58 -17.34 6.97
CA GLY A 91 -0.74 -17.59 5.82
C GLY A 91 -0.63 -16.37 4.91
N PHE A 92 0.47 -16.34 4.15
CA PHE A 92 0.78 -15.30 3.21
C PHE A 92 0.41 -15.70 1.78
N GLU A 93 -0.37 -14.87 1.11
CA GLU A 93 -0.77 -15.09 -0.28
C GLU A 93 0.23 -14.45 -1.24
N TYR A 94 1.15 -15.26 -1.78
CA TYR A 94 2.14 -14.82 -2.76
C TYR A 94 1.53 -14.15 -3.98
N SER A 95 0.39 -14.65 -4.48
CA SER A 95 -0.33 -14.05 -5.61
C SER A 95 -0.76 -12.61 -5.32
N SER A 96 -1.03 -12.28 -4.05
CA SER A 96 -1.38 -10.91 -3.67
C SER A 96 -0.15 -10.01 -3.70
N LEU A 97 1.02 -10.49 -3.25
CA LEU A 97 2.30 -9.78 -3.37
C LEU A 97 2.69 -9.52 -4.82
N GLU A 98 2.62 -10.55 -5.68
CA GLU A 98 2.93 -10.42 -7.10
C GLU A 98 2.03 -9.37 -7.76
N TYR A 99 0.74 -9.35 -7.42
CA TYR A 99 -0.19 -8.33 -7.88
C TYR A 99 0.26 -6.93 -7.45
N PHE A 100 0.64 -6.71 -6.18
CA PHE A 100 1.17 -5.41 -5.73
C PHE A 100 2.43 -4.99 -6.49
N LEU A 101 3.38 -5.91 -6.67
CA LEU A 101 4.63 -5.64 -7.38
C LEU A 101 4.36 -5.31 -8.86
N SER A 102 3.41 -6.01 -9.49
CA SER A 102 3.00 -5.74 -10.87
C SER A 102 2.33 -4.36 -11.03
N MET A 103 1.49 -3.97 -10.07
CA MET A 103 0.90 -2.62 -10.04
C MET A 103 1.96 -1.56 -9.83
N ARG A 104 2.95 -1.82 -8.95
CA ARG A 104 4.09 -0.94 -8.79
C ARG A 104 4.88 -0.79 -10.10
N ASP A 105 5.15 -1.87 -10.82
CA ASP A 105 5.80 -1.83 -12.13
C ASP A 105 5.02 -1.01 -13.16
N GLU A 106 3.69 -1.08 -13.14
CA GLU A 106 2.83 -0.28 -14.01
C GLU A 106 2.91 1.23 -13.68
N ILE A 107 3.06 1.60 -12.40
CA ILE A 107 3.32 3.00 -12.02
C ILE A 107 4.73 3.43 -12.43
N ILE A 108 5.74 2.57 -12.27
CA ILE A 108 7.13 2.83 -12.69
C ILE A 108 7.19 3.08 -14.20
N LYS A 109 6.45 2.30 -14.99
CA LYS A 109 6.31 2.44 -16.45
C LYS A 109 5.42 3.62 -16.87
N GLN A 110 4.94 4.43 -15.91
CA GLN A 110 4.02 5.55 -16.12
C GLN A 110 2.71 5.17 -16.85
N ARG A 111 2.30 3.91 -16.77
CA ARG A 111 1.07 3.41 -17.41
C ARG A 111 -0.17 3.72 -16.58
N ILE A 112 -0.02 3.68 -15.26
CA ILE A 112 -1.04 4.07 -14.28
C ILE A 112 -0.43 5.07 -13.29
N THR A 113 -1.24 5.93 -12.70
CA THR A 113 -0.78 6.84 -11.65
C THR A 113 -0.74 6.13 -10.30
N SER A 114 0.08 6.62 -9.36
CA SER A 114 0.14 6.10 -8.00
C SER A 114 -1.22 6.12 -7.29
N GLU A 115 -2.03 7.13 -7.58
CA GLU A 115 -3.37 7.28 -7.03
C GLU A 115 -4.32 6.20 -7.59
N GLU A 116 -4.26 5.96 -8.89
CA GLU A 116 -5.08 4.94 -9.56
C GLU A 116 -4.71 3.53 -9.09
N ALA A 117 -3.41 3.24 -9.00
CA ALA A 117 -2.92 1.97 -8.46
C ALA A 117 -3.36 1.74 -7.02
N SER A 118 -3.28 2.77 -6.17
CA SER A 118 -3.71 2.69 -4.76
C SER A 118 -5.21 2.42 -4.64
N LYS A 119 -6.04 3.04 -5.49
CA LYS A 119 -7.49 2.78 -5.55
C LYS A 119 -7.78 1.35 -5.99
N GLN A 120 -7.14 0.87 -7.05
CA GLN A 120 -7.36 -0.50 -7.55
C GLN A 120 -6.92 -1.55 -6.53
N VAL A 121 -5.73 -1.39 -5.96
CA VAL A 121 -5.21 -2.28 -4.92
C VAL A 121 -6.10 -2.24 -3.68
N GLY A 122 -6.46 -1.05 -3.20
CA GLY A 122 -7.36 -0.89 -2.05
C GLY A 122 -8.73 -1.52 -2.29
N GLN A 123 -9.28 -1.37 -3.50
CA GLN A 123 -10.56 -1.96 -3.88
C GLN A 123 -10.50 -3.49 -3.96
N VAL A 124 -9.47 -4.06 -4.59
CA VAL A 124 -9.24 -5.52 -4.63
C VAL A 124 -9.14 -6.10 -3.23
N TRP A 125 -8.44 -5.40 -2.34
CA TRP A 125 -8.30 -5.80 -0.95
C TRP A 125 -9.59 -5.66 -0.15
N PHE A 126 -10.30 -4.54 -0.31
CA PHE A 126 -11.60 -4.36 0.30
C PHE A 126 -12.58 -5.44 -0.16
N ASP A 127 -12.65 -5.74 -1.45
CA ASP A 127 -13.51 -6.79 -1.97
C ASP A 127 -13.10 -8.18 -1.44
N LYS A 128 -11.80 -8.48 -1.35
CA LYS A 128 -11.29 -9.76 -0.85
C LYS A 128 -11.56 -10.00 0.65
N TYR A 129 -11.55 -8.95 1.47
CA TYR A 129 -11.65 -9.07 2.93
C TYR A 129 -13.00 -8.61 3.51
N TYR A 130 -13.73 -7.72 2.85
CA TYR A 130 -14.97 -7.10 3.36
C TYR A 130 -16.23 -7.41 2.55
N LYS A 131 -16.14 -7.72 1.25
CA LYS A 131 -17.28 -8.31 0.53
C LYS A 131 -17.26 -9.83 0.70
N LYS A 132 -17.76 -10.29 1.85
CA LYS A 132 -18.31 -11.64 1.98
C LYS A 132 -19.79 -11.64 1.64
#